data_AF-A0A7W0UJH9-F1
#
_entry.id   AF-A0A7W0UJH9-F1
#
_cell.length_a   1.000
_cell.length_b   1.000
_cell.length_c   1.000
_cell.angle_alpha   90.00
_cell.angle_beta   90.00
_cell.angle_gamma   90.00
#
_symmetry.space_group_name_H-M   'P 1'
#
loop_
_entity.id
_entity.type
_entity.pdbx_description
1 polymer ?
#
loop_
_entity_poly.entity_id
_entity_poly.type
_entity_poly.pdbx_seq_one_letter_code
_entity_poly.pdbx_strand_id
1 'polypeptide(L)'
;MRTVIFERKETIDDLQEIVERKLERLPSPFRAGGSLITYSADWEATAQCESNGDWDINSSKDGGLQFLPATWLGFGGGEIARHAFQASKLEQISIAERVLVIQGPGAWPTCFTPLPASF
;
A
#
# COMPACT_ATOMS: atom_id res chain seq x y z
N MET A 1 55.98 -2.02 -14.13
CA MET A 1 55.14 -1.35 -15.15
C MET A 1 53.93 -2.22 -15.48
N ARG A 2 52.76 -1.90 -14.94
CA ARG A 2 51.44 -1.88 -15.62
C ARG A 2 50.35 -1.56 -14.60
N THR A 3 49.69 -0.44 -14.82
CA THR A 3 48.41 -0.02 -14.24
C THR A 3 47.37 -1.12 -14.36
N VAL A 4 46.62 -1.38 -13.28
CA VAL A 4 45.27 -1.95 -13.35
C VAL A 4 44.31 -0.99 -12.63
N ILE A 5 43.44 -0.40 -13.44
CA ILE A 5 42.30 0.41 -13.04
C ILE A 5 41.25 -0.54 -12.46
N PHE A 6 40.84 -0.35 -11.20
CA PHE A 6 39.58 -0.90 -10.67
C PHE A 6 39.09 -0.03 -9.51
N GLU A 7 38.62 1.16 -9.87
CA GLU A 7 37.80 2.01 -9.02
C GLU A 7 36.39 1.39 -8.83
N ARG A 8 35.85 1.53 -7.61
CA ARG A 8 34.42 1.38 -7.26
C ARG A 8 33.80 -0.02 -7.31
N LYS A 9 34.33 -0.98 -6.54
CA LYS A 9 33.57 -2.20 -6.15
C LYS A 9 33.60 -2.55 -4.65
N GLU A 10 34.27 -1.80 -3.80
CA GLU A 10 34.39 -2.13 -2.36
C GLU A 10 33.27 -1.54 -1.47
N THR A 11 32.07 -1.33 -2.00
CA THR A 11 30.95 -0.78 -1.18
C THR A 11 29.59 -1.45 -1.40
N ILE A 12 29.37 -2.20 -2.47
CA ILE A 12 28.06 -2.82 -2.74
C ILE A 12 27.98 -4.24 -2.18
N ASP A 13 29.05 -5.04 -2.29
CA ASP A 13 29.12 -6.38 -1.72
C ASP A 13 29.03 -6.38 -0.18
N ASP A 14 29.67 -5.42 0.51
CA ASP A 14 29.54 -5.24 1.96
C ASP A 14 28.11 -4.90 2.40
N LEU A 15 27.39 -4.11 1.60
CA LEU A 15 26.01 -3.75 1.91
C LEU A 15 25.07 -4.95 1.72
N GLN A 16 25.31 -5.82 0.74
CA GLN A 16 24.52 -7.05 0.59
C GLN A 16 24.73 -7.98 1.78
N GLU A 17 25.97 -8.17 2.24
CA GLU A 17 26.23 -9.03 3.40
C GLU A 17 25.70 -8.42 4.71
N ILE A 18 25.75 -7.09 4.87
CA ILE A 18 25.13 -6.39 6.01
C ILE A 18 23.60 -6.54 5.96
N VAL A 19 22.97 -6.45 4.79
CA VAL A 19 21.52 -6.64 4.63
C VAL A 19 21.13 -8.07 4.98
N GLU A 20 21.84 -9.08 4.46
CA GLU A 20 21.54 -10.49 4.72
C GLU A 20 21.78 -10.87 6.19
N ARG A 21 22.90 -10.44 6.80
CA ARG A 21 23.17 -10.68 8.23
C ARG A 21 22.18 -9.96 9.15
N LYS A 22 21.63 -8.83 8.74
CA LYS A 22 20.59 -8.11 9.51
C LYS A 22 19.24 -8.81 9.37
N LEU A 23 18.96 -9.43 8.21
CA LEU A 23 17.74 -10.19 7.95
C LEU A 23 17.65 -11.45 8.84
N GLU A 24 18.75 -12.18 9.05
CA GLU A 24 18.77 -13.41 9.86
C GLU A 24 18.67 -13.18 11.38
N ARG A 25 18.93 -11.95 11.84
CA ARG A 25 18.95 -11.58 13.27
C ARG A 25 17.67 -10.89 13.74
N LEU A 26 16.71 -10.65 12.84
CA LEU A 26 15.39 -10.17 13.20
C LEU A 26 14.57 -11.35 13.75
N PRO A 27 13.90 -11.21 14.92
CA PRO A 27 12.94 -12.21 15.35
C PRO A 27 11.85 -12.30 14.28
N SER A 28 11.69 -13.46 13.64
CA SER A 28 10.76 -13.63 12.53
C SER A 28 9.32 -13.39 13.01
N PRO A 29 8.59 -12.36 12.55
CA PRO A 29 7.14 -12.41 12.63
C PRO A 29 6.55 -13.18 11.43
N PHE A 30 7.37 -13.52 10.43
CA PHE A 30 6.91 -14.07 9.15
C PHE A 30 6.84 -15.60 9.12
N ARG A 31 6.27 -16.20 10.17
CA ARG A 31 5.62 -17.51 10.03
C ARG A 31 4.20 -17.40 10.56
N ALA A 32 3.41 -16.60 9.85
CA ALA A 32 1.96 -16.63 9.97
C ALA A 32 1.44 -17.95 9.40
N GLY A 33 1.49 -19.01 10.21
CA GLY A 33 0.81 -20.29 9.98
C GLY A 33 -0.68 -20.20 10.28
N GLY A 34 -1.33 -19.11 9.86
CA GLY A 34 -2.78 -18.98 9.83
C GLY A 34 -3.15 -18.64 8.40
N SER A 35 -4.31 -19.09 7.92
CA SER A 35 -4.90 -18.56 6.71
C SER A 35 -5.16 -17.08 6.93
N LEU A 36 -4.16 -16.24 6.63
CA LEU A 36 -4.35 -14.83 6.44
C LEU A 36 -5.31 -14.76 5.26
N ILE A 37 -6.57 -14.44 5.49
CA ILE A 37 -7.41 -14.00 4.39
C ILE A 37 -6.78 -12.68 3.94
N THR A 38 -5.81 -12.76 3.03
CA THR A 38 -5.27 -11.61 2.35
C THR A 38 -6.32 -11.22 1.34
N TYR A 39 -7.18 -10.28 1.72
CA TYR A 39 -8.04 -9.63 0.76
C TYR A 39 -7.13 -8.79 -0.12
N SER A 40 -6.82 -9.28 -1.30
CA SER A 40 -6.21 -8.48 -2.36
C SER A 40 -7.35 -7.75 -3.06
N ALA A 41 -7.36 -6.42 -3.03
CA ALA A 41 -8.42 -5.60 -3.61
C ALA A 41 -8.02 -5.05 -4.97
N ASP A 42 -8.94 -5.09 -5.93
CA ASP A 42 -8.81 -4.38 -7.19
C ASP A 42 -9.32 -2.95 -6.97
N TRP A 43 -8.40 -2.07 -6.55
CA TRP A 43 -8.73 -0.68 -6.26
C TRP A 43 -9.13 0.11 -7.50
N GLU A 44 -8.71 -0.31 -8.70
CA GLU A 44 -9.19 0.30 -9.95
C GLU A 44 -10.65 -0.01 -10.16
N ALA A 45 -11.04 -1.28 -10.10
CA ALA A 45 -12.42 -1.70 -10.27
C ALA A 45 -13.31 -1.13 -9.16
N THR A 46 -12.80 -1.07 -7.92
CA THR A 46 -13.51 -0.47 -6.79
C THR A 46 -13.72 1.03 -7.01
N ALA A 47 -12.68 1.78 -7.42
CA ALA A 47 -12.80 3.21 -7.73
C ALA A 47 -13.70 3.48 -8.95
N GLN A 48 -13.69 2.58 -9.93
CA GLN A 48 -14.60 2.68 -11.08
C GLN A 48 -16.06 2.58 -10.67
N CYS A 49 -16.38 1.77 -9.67
CA CYS A 49 -17.74 1.67 -9.11
C CYS A 49 -18.08 2.85 -8.19
N GLU A 50 -17.12 3.29 -7.37
CA GLU A 50 -17.33 4.32 -6.33
C GLU A 50 -17.36 5.76 -6.88
N SER A 51 -16.40 6.12 -7.73
CA SER A 51 -16.23 7.49 -8.24
C SER A 51 -16.18 7.58 -9.77
N ASN A 52 -16.55 6.50 -10.48
CA ASN A 52 -16.34 6.37 -11.92
C ASN A 52 -14.86 6.50 -12.32
N GLY A 53 -13.94 6.18 -11.39
CA GLY A 53 -12.50 6.24 -11.59
C GLY A 53 -11.88 7.63 -11.41
N ASP A 54 -12.64 8.61 -10.94
CA ASP A 54 -12.14 9.95 -10.62
C ASP A 54 -11.48 9.96 -9.24
N TRP A 55 -10.16 10.05 -9.19
CA TRP A 55 -9.37 10.02 -7.95
C TRP A 55 -9.29 11.40 -7.27
N ASP A 56 -9.62 12.47 -7.98
CA ASP A 56 -9.52 13.85 -7.51
C ASP A 56 -10.91 14.45 -7.21
N ILE A 57 -11.95 13.63 -7.22
CA ILE A 57 -13.32 14.07 -6.94
C ILE A 57 -13.45 14.63 -5.52
N ASN A 58 -13.92 15.88 -5.45
CA ASN A 58 -14.22 16.58 -4.20
C ASN A 58 -15.74 16.59 -4.01
N SER A 59 -16.25 15.81 -3.05
CA SER A 59 -17.67 15.66 -2.79
C SER A 59 -17.95 15.43 -1.29
N SER A 60 -19.14 14.94 -0.91
CA SER A 60 -19.40 14.56 0.50
C SER A 60 -18.55 13.37 0.96
N LYS A 61 -18.07 12.58 0.00
CA LYS A 61 -17.13 11.47 0.13
C LYS A 61 -16.04 11.73 -0.91
N ASP A 62 -14.79 11.80 -0.48
CA ASP A 62 -13.72 12.35 -1.30
C ASP A 62 -12.83 11.27 -1.89
N GLY A 63 -12.27 11.56 -3.07
CA GLY A 63 -11.29 10.73 -3.75
C GLY A 63 -11.86 9.49 -4.43
N GLY A 64 -10.98 8.72 -5.05
CA GLY A 64 -11.34 7.59 -5.93
C GLY A 64 -12.12 6.48 -5.22
N LEU A 65 -11.88 6.33 -3.92
CA LEU A 65 -12.52 5.29 -3.09
C LEU A 65 -13.60 5.86 -2.17
N GLN A 66 -14.07 7.08 -2.44
CA GLN A 66 -15.18 7.74 -1.75
C GLN A 66 -15.04 7.70 -0.22
N PHE A 67 -13.86 8.10 0.28
CA PHE A 67 -13.58 8.14 1.71
C PHE A 67 -14.48 9.14 2.42
N LEU A 68 -15.04 8.73 3.56
CA LEU A 68 -15.58 9.69 4.52
C LEU A 68 -14.42 10.46 5.17
N PRO A 69 -14.52 11.78 5.39
CA PRO A 69 -13.45 12.56 6.02
C PRO A 69 -13.00 12.00 7.38
N ALA A 70 -13.95 11.50 8.18
CA ALA A 70 -13.64 10.88 9.47
C ALA A 70 -12.82 9.58 9.32
N THR A 71 -13.13 8.75 8.32
CA THR A 71 -12.36 7.54 8.02
C THR A 71 -10.97 7.88 7.50
N TRP A 72 -10.87 8.83 6.56
CA TRP A 72 -9.58 9.30 6.05
C TRP A 72 -8.63 9.73 7.18
N LEU A 73 -9.11 10.59 8.08
CA LEU A 73 -8.33 11.06 9.22
C LEU A 73 -8.04 9.93 10.22
N GLY A 74 -9.01 9.08 10.53
CA GLY A 74 -8.88 7.99 11.49
C GLY A 74 -7.84 6.92 11.10
N PHE A 75 -7.54 6.77 9.81
CA PHE A 75 -6.57 5.81 9.29
C PHE A 75 -5.21 6.44 8.93
N GLY A 76 -4.99 7.70 9.32
CA GLY A 76 -3.72 8.41 9.14
C GLY A 76 -3.57 9.14 7.80
N GLY A 77 -4.64 9.24 7.00
CA GLY A 77 -4.62 10.01 5.75
C GLY A 77 -4.34 11.50 5.97
N GLY A 78 -4.66 12.02 7.16
CA GLY A 78 -4.36 13.40 7.56
C GLY A 78 -2.87 13.75 7.59
N GLU A 79 -1.97 12.75 7.68
CA GLU A 79 -0.52 12.95 7.60
C GLU A 79 -0.05 13.20 6.15
N ILE A 80 -0.84 12.75 5.18
CA ILE A 80 -0.57 12.87 3.75
C ILE A 80 -1.23 14.15 3.22
N ALA A 81 -2.55 14.26 3.43
CA ALA A 81 -3.34 15.39 2.99
C ALA A 81 -4.56 15.60 3.89
N ARG A 82 -5.06 16.84 3.93
CA ARG A 82 -6.23 17.17 4.76
C ARG A 82 -7.48 16.40 4.31
N HIS A 83 -7.62 16.17 3.00
CA HIS A 83 -8.72 15.44 2.38
C HIS A 83 -8.19 14.39 1.40
N ALA A 84 -8.96 13.32 1.16
CA ALA A 84 -8.55 12.24 0.27
C ALA A 84 -8.31 12.70 -1.18
N PHE A 85 -9.18 13.57 -1.72
CA PHE A 85 -9.05 14.10 -3.09
C PHE A 85 -7.79 14.94 -3.33
N GLN A 86 -7.08 15.35 -2.26
CA GLN A 86 -5.82 16.08 -2.35
C GLN A 86 -4.61 15.15 -2.35
N ALA A 87 -4.80 13.89 -2.00
CA ALA A 87 -3.78 12.86 -2.01
C ALA A 87 -3.75 12.18 -3.38
N SER A 88 -2.57 11.78 -3.82
CA SER A 88 -2.42 10.97 -5.02
C SER A 88 -3.16 9.63 -4.88
N LYS A 89 -3.50 9.04 -6.02
CA LYS A 89 -4.09 7.71 -6.12
C LYS A 89 -3.37 6.65 -5.27
N LEU A 90 -2.04 6.58 -5.35
CA LEU A 90 -1.26 5.60 -4.60
C LEU A 90 -1.33 5.83 -3.08
N GLU A 91 -1.37 7.09 -2.67
CA GLU A 91 -1.56 7.44 -1.25
C GLU A 91 -2.96 7.07 -0.77
N GLN A 92 -3.99 7.33 -1.57
CA GLN A 92 -5.35 6.88 -1.26
C GLN A 92 -5.44 5.35 -1.13
N ILE A 93 -4.82 4.61 -2.06
CA ILE A 93 -4.71 3.15 -1.99
C ILE A 93 -3.98 2.71 -0.71
N SER A 94 -2.90 3.39 -0.33
CA SER A 94 -2.15 3.02 0.89
C SER A 94 -3.00 3.13 2.16
N ILE A 95 -3.92 4.10 2.23
CA ILE A 95 -4.87 4.24 3.33
C ILE A 95 -5.99 3.21 3.20
N ALA A 96 -6.45 2.92 1.97
CA ALA A 96 -7.45 1.90 1.71
C ALA A 96 -7.01 0.51 2.17
N GLU A 97 -5.75 0.15 1.95
CA GLU A 97 -5.15 -1.10 2.46
C GLU A 97 -5.21 -1.18 3.99
N ARG A 98 -4.93 -0.08 4.70
CA ARG A 98 -5.05 -0.04 6.17
C ARG A 98 -6.51 -0.24 6.60
N VAL A 99 -7.45 0.39 5.90
CA VAL A 99 -8.89 0.20 6.16
C VAL A 99 -9.30 -1.24 5.89
N LEU A 100 -8.83 -1.84 4.79
CA LEU A 100 -9.15 -3.22 4.42
C LEU A 100 -8.64 -4.22 5.45
N VAL A 101 -7.44 -4.03 6.00
CA VAL A 101 -6.89 -4.90 7.05
C VAL A 101 -7.72 -4.85 8.33
N ILE A 102 -8.28 -3.68 8.69
CA ILE A 102 -8.98 -3.49 9.97
C ILE A 102 -10.49 -3.75 9.87
N GLN A 103 -11.14 -3.22 8.84
CA GLN A 103 -12.60 -3.30 8.64
C GLN A 103 -13.01 -4.43 7.69
N GLY A 104 -12.07 -4.96 6.89
CA GLY A 104 -12.36 -5.92 5.85
C GLY A 104 -13.09 -5.29 4.65
N PRO A 105 -13.55 -6.13 3.70
CA PRO A 105 -14.24 -5.68 2.49
C PRO A 105 -15.56 -4.95 2.78
N GLY A 106 -16.10 -5.07 3.99
CA GLY A 106 -17.32 -4.38 4.43
C GLY A 106 -17.21 -2.85 4.47
N ALA A 107 -15.99 -2.29 4.40
CA ALA A 107 -15.78 -0.85 4.23
C ALA A 107 -16.30 -0.33 2.87
N TRP A 108 -16.37 -1.19 1.85
CA TRP A 108 -16.92 -0.90 0.52
C TRP A 108 -18.00 -1.93 0.15
N PRO A 109 -19.18 -1.91 0.82
CA PRO A 109 -20.12 -3.03 0.83
C PRO A 109 -20.70 -3.38 -0.54
N THR A 110 -20.78 -2.42 -1.47
CA THR A 110 -21.39 -2.62 -2.79
C THR A 110 -20.34 -2.72 -3.91
N CYS A 111 -19.24 -1.98 -3.78
CA CYS A 111 -18.27 -1.78 -4.86
C CYS A 111 -16.95 -2.53 -4.65
N PHE A 112 -16.73 -3.16 -3.50
CA PHE A 112 -15.50 -3.92 -3.25
C PHE A 112 -15.30 -5.01 -4.30
N THR A 113 -14.21 -4.90 -5.06
CA THR A 113 -13.82 -5.93 -6.02
C THR A 113 -12.56 -6.63 -5.52
N PRO A 114 -12.59 -7.93 -5.20
CA PRO A 114 -11.37 -8.67 -4.91
C PRO A 114 -10.56 -8.88 -6.20
N LEU A 115 -9.23 -8.78 -6.12
CA LEU A 115 -8.35 -9.21 -7.19
C LEU A 115 -8.59 -10.70 -7.49
N PRO A 116 -8.59 -11.10 -8.77
CA PRO A 116 -8.69 -12.51 -9.10
C PRO A 116 -7.50 -13.25 -8.49
N ALA A 117 -7.79 -14.37 -7.81
CA ALA A 117 -6.73 -15.31 -7.46
C ALA A 117 -6.05 -15.71 -8.78
N SER A 118 -4.76 -15.38 -8.92
CA SER A 118 -3.98 -15.86 -10.07
C SER A 118 -3.92 -17.38 -9.96
N PHE A 119 -4.61 -18.07 -10.87
CA PHE A 119 -4.65 -19.52 -10.97
C PHE A 119 -3.38 -20.06 -11.63
#